data_AF-A0A1T5BCN3-F1
#
_entry.id   AF-A0A1T5BCN3-F1
#
_cell.length_a   1.000
_cell.length_b   1.000
_cell.length_c   1.000
_cell.angle_alpha   90.00
_cell.angle_beta   90.00
_cell.angle_gamma   90.00
#
_symmetry.space_group_name_H-M   'P 1'
#
loop_
_entity.id
_entity.type
_entity.pdbx_description
1 polymer ?
#
loop_
_entity_poly.entity_id
_entity_poly.type
_entity_poly.pdbx_seq_one_letter_code
_entity_poly.pdbx_strand_id
1 'polypeptide(L)'
;MNEWQKELLKVAGDMVESKERVKNRVLQQRDVKAKKPIRFALLTVIVTFCFVGFVMVQLLNKETKQSAIMFNDTQLTHFENIMRINWGKQDEEFYTKEAIERYKKVVATYYYAKSLSLQYSDAELKAVRKEHYDELFMLQQSPEYAKLLKEKGIKNYFKTYVEPLLPMYTAQKKLDSFYRGKYPTLPNGIVQEIAAQDAIRYFDKHFADQVKAIKEQKGIKNYSSNSHGIKYEGTVIKVESNAFLFVEKAIPEDLENLSQEQIMKKYPQATWYPVLDGFPVKQGDYVSVESNRSESIDENGRVTNYGVLNNVEIVEPTVTTMLNVQNEQEVMQFFRQTEWQPVENIGYPPDYSFILDGVRVDIWDSSGQSLDLYKVGYGMVHLNNERSVELKKLLSIEESLH
;
A
#
# COMPACT_ATOMS: atom_id res chain seq x y z
N MET A 1 -55.59 40.24 -37.34
CA MET A 1 -54.48 39.75 -38.21
C MET A 1 -53.32 40.69 -37.96
N ASN A 2 -52.36 40.26 -37.15
CA ASN A 2 -51.34 41.13 -36.54
C ASN A 2 -50.21 41.42 -37.53
N GLU A 3 -49.55 42.57 -37.39
CA GLU A 3 -48.48 43.02 -38.31
C GLU A 3 -47.35 41.99 -38.49
N TRP A 4 -47.09 41.18 -37.47
CA TRP A 4 -46.15 40.04 -37.51
C TRP A 4 -46.49 38.98 -38.57
N GLN A 5 -47.78 38.75 -38.86
CA GLN A 5 -48.20 37.80 -39.91
C GLN A 5 -48.01 38.37 -41.32
N LYS A 6 -48.04 39.70 -41.47
CA LYS A 6 -47.76 40.38 -42.74
C LYS A 6 -46.27 40.45 -43.04
N GLU A 7 -45.41 40.60 -42.03
CA GLU A 7 -43.95 40.55 -42.22
C GLU A 7 -43.45 39.14 -42.56
N LEU A 8 -43.97 38.09 -41.90
CA LEU A 8 -43.61 36.70 -42.22
C LEU A 8 -43.96 36.32 -43.67
N LEU A 9 -45.08 36.81 -44.20
CA LEU A 9 -45.46 36.63 -45.61
C LEU A 9 -44.61 37.46 -46.59
N LYS A 10 -44.00 38.57 -46.13
CA LYS A 10 -43.08 39.39 -46.92
C LYS A 10 -41.67 38.80 -46.99
N VAL A 11 -41.23 38.10 -45.94
CA VAL A 11 -39.91 37.47 -45.83
C VAL A 11 -39.91 36.06 -46.46
N ALA A 12 -41.01 35.33 -46.40
CA ALA A 12 -41.14 33.99 -46.98
C ALA A 12 -41.54 34.02 -48.47
N GLY A 13 -40.92 34.91 -49.26
CA GLY A 13 -41.22 35.17 -50.67
C GLY A 13 -41.66 33.96 -51.49
N ASP A 14 -42.62 34.20 -52.39
CA ASP A 14 -43.40 33.21 -53.15
C ASP A 14 -42.65 31.90 -53.45
N MET A 15 -42.92 30.87 -52.65
CA MET A 15 -42.24 29.57 -52.73
C MET A 15 -42.82 28.63 -53.79
N VAL A 16 -43.70 29.13 -54.67
CA VAL A 16 -44.34 28.33 -55.73
C VAL A 16 -43.28 27.74 -56.68
N GLU A 17 -42.28 28.53 -57.11
CA GLU A 17 -41.20 28.03 -57.97
C GLU A 17 -40.26 27.04 -57.27
N SER A 18 -40.07 27.18 -55.95
CA SER A 18 -39.20 26.29 -55.16
C SER A 18 -39.86 24.92 -54.97
N LYS A 19 -41.19 24.89 -54.76
CA LYS A 19 -41.97 23.64 -54.71
C LYS A 19 -41.99 22.92 -56.05
N GLU A 20 -42.11 23.62 -57.18
CA GLU A 20 -42.04 22.98 -58.50
C GLU A 20 -40.65 22.44 -58.81
N ARG A 21 -39.57 23.15 -58.43
CA ARG A 21 -38.19 22.66 -58.57
C ARG A 21 -37.92 21.37 -57.78
N VAL A 22 -38.43 21.27 -56.55
CA VAL A 22 -38.29 20.06 -55.73
C VAL A 22 -39.13 18.91 -56.29
N LYS A 23 -40.37 19.19 -56.72
CA LYS A 23 -41.25 18.17 -57.33
C LYS A 23 -40.65 17.58 -58.62
N ASN A 24 -40.07 18.42 -59.48
CA ASN A 24 -39.42 17.96 -60.71
C ASN A 24 -38.11 17.17 -60.44
N ARG A 25 -37.35 17.53 -59.40
CA ARG A 25 -36.16 16.74 -58.97
C ARG A 25 -36.51 15.37 -58.43
N VAL A 26 -37.60 15.26 -57.67
CA VAL A 26 -38.05 13.98 -57.10
C VAL A 26 -38.66 13.07 -58.17
N LEU A 27 -39.34 13.64 -59.17
CA LEU A 27 -39.91 12.86 -60.29
C LEU A 27 -38.84 12.39 -61.29
N GLN A 28 -37.76 13.15 -61.51
CA GLN A 28 -36.66 12.74 -62.40
C GLN A 28 -35.74 11.64 -61.82
N GLN A 29 -35.76 11.39 -60.51
CA GLN A 29 -34.95 10.32 -59.89
C GLN A 29 -35.57 8.93 -59.98
N ARG A 30 -36.76 8.76 -60.58
CA ARG A 30 -37.48 7.47 -60.61
C ARG A 30 -37.15 6.52 -61.77
N ASP A 31 -36.34 6.92 -62.76
CA ASP A 31 -36.00 6.05 -63.90
C ASP A 31 -34.49 5.89 -64.14
N VAL A 32 -33.77 5.37 -63.14
CA VAL A 32 -32.45 4.77 -63.36
C VAL A 32 -32.43 3.36 -62.76
N LYS A 33 -32.55 2.35 -63.63
CA LYS A 33 -32.26 0.95 -63.28
C LYS A 33 -30.78 0.81 -62.93
N ALA A 34 -30.44 0.94 -61.65
CA ALA A 34 -29.11 0.66 -61.15
C ALA A 34 -28.92 -0.87 -60.97
N LYS A 35 -28.02 -1.46 -61.77
CA LYS A 35 -27.48 -2.80 -61.52
C LYS A 35 -26.90 -2.85 -60.10
N LYS A 36 -27.45 -3.68 -59.23
CA LYS A 36 -26.94 -3.88 -57.86
C LYS A 36 -25.52 -4.45 -57.92
N PRO A 37 -24.50 -3.82 -57.32
CA PRO A 37 -23.21 -4.45 -57.16
C PRO A 37 -23.33 -5.45 -56.01
N ILE A 38 -23.30 -6.75 -56.34
CA ILE A 38 -23.31 -7.87 -55.37
C ILE A 38 -22.23 -7.67 -54.28
N ARG A 39 -21.17 -6.91 -54.59
CA ARG A 39 -20.09 -6.55 -53.65
C ARG A 39 -20.57 -5.76 -52.43
N PHE A 40 -21.57 -4.88 -52.56
CA PHE A 40 -22.09 -4.11 -51.40
C PHE A 40 -23.00 -4.94 -50.51
N ALA A 41 -23.79 -5.86 -51.08
CA ALA A 41 -24.61 -6.81 -50.33
C ALA A 41 -23.74 -7.82 -49.57
N LEU A 42 -22.64 -8.30 -50.18
CA LEU A 42 -21.69 -9.18 -49.51
C LEU A 42 -20.95 -8.44 -48.37
N LEU A 43 -20.55 -7.18 -48.59
CA LEU A 43 -19.95 -6.34 -47.55
C LEU A 43 -20.92 -6.04 -46.41
N THR A 44 -22.20 -5.77 -46.69
CA THR A 44 -23.19 -5.60 -45.62
C THR A 44 -23.45 -6.91 -44.88
N VAL A 45 -23.49 -8.06 -45.56
CA VAL A 45 -23.61 -9.36 -44.91
C VAL A 45 -22.38 -9.67 -44.06
N ILE A 46 -21.16 -9.43 -44.54
CA ILE A 46 -19.92 -9.62 -43.77
C ILE A 46 -19.88 -8.67 -42.57
N VAL A 47 -20.20 -7.38 -42.74
CA VAL A 47 -20.24 -6.43 -41.62
C VAL A 47 -21.33 -6.81 -40.62
N THR A 48 -22.50 -7.28 -41.08
CA THR A 48 -23.56 -7.77 -40.20
C THR A 48 -23.16 -9.05 -39.50
N PHE A 49 -22.45 -9.98 -40.16
CA PHE A 49 -21.92 -11.20 -39.55
C PHE A 49 -20.77 -10.91 -38.57
N CYS A 50 -19.95 -9.90 -38.84
CA CYS A 50 -18.94 -9.40 -37.92
C CYS A 50 -19.57 -8.70 -36.73
N PHE A 51 -20.65 -7.93 -36.90
CA PHE A 51 -21.38 -7.31 -35.80
C PHE A 51 -22.14 -8.33 -34.97
N VAL A 52 -22.86 -9.25 -35.60
CA VAL A 52 -23.56 -10.35 -34.90
C VAL A 52 -22.56 -11.29 -34.27
N GLY A 53 -21.44 -11.59 -34.93
CA GLY A 53 -20.32 -12.37 -34.40
C GLY A 53 -19.62 -11.67 -33.24
N PHE A 54 -19.41 -10.36 -33.31
CA PHE A 54 -18.87 -9.55 -32.21
C PHE A 54 -19.85 -9.49 -31.02
N VAL A 55 -21.15 -9.34 -31.28
CA VAL A 55 -22.20 -9.36 -30.26
C VAL A 55 -22.35 -10.75 -29.65
N MET A 56 -22.27 -11.82 -30.45
CA MET A 56 -22.27 -13.21 -29.98
C MET A 56 -21.00 -13.53 -29.20
N VAL A 57 -19.82 -13.10 -29.65
CA VAL A 57 -18.56 -13.22 -28.90
C VAL A 57 -18.63 -12.43 -27.61
N GLN A 58 -19.25 -11.24 -27.57
CA GLN A 58 -19.49 -10.50 -26.32
C GLN A 58 -20.58 -11.11 -25.41
N LEU A 59 -21.52 -11.89 -25.95
CA LEU A 59 -22.56 -12.58 -25.18
C LEU A 59 -22.10 -13.97 -24.70
N LEU A 60 -21.24 -14.64 -25.47
CA LEU A 60 -20.63 -15.94 -25.15
C LEU A 60 -19.36 -15.79 -24.30
N ASN A 61 -18.57 -14.73 -24.52
CA ASN A 61 -17.63 -14.24 -23.52
C ASN A 61 -18.42 -13.52 -22.44
N LYS A 62 -18.93 -14.27 -21.47
CA LYS A 62 -19.46 -13.76 -20.20
C LYS A 62 -18.50 -12.81 -19.44
N GLU A 63 -17.29 -12.58 -19.94
CA GLU A 63 -16.32 -11.63 -19.41
C GLU A 63 -16.29 -10.24 -20.10
N THR A 64 -17.13 -9.94 -21.11
CA THR A 64 -16.96 -8.66 -21.89
C THR A 64 -18.18 -7.74 -21.99
N LYS A 65 -19.17 -7.84 -21.09
CA LYS A 65 -20.17 -6.76 -20.84
C LYS A 65 -20.26 -6.36 -19.39
N GLN A 66 -19.09 -6.10 -18.82
CA GLN A 66 -18.89 -5.19 -17.73
C GLN A 66 -17.42 -4.79 -17.83
N SER A 67 -17.13 -3.60 -18.37
CA SER A 67 -16.32 -2.73 -17.52
C SER A 67 -17.17 -2.53 -16.28
N ALA A 68 -17.16 -3.53 -15.37
CA ALA A 68 -17.83 -3.41 -14.10
C ALA A 68 -17.28 -2.12 -13.55
N ILE A 69 -18.15 -1.16 -13.28
CA ILE A 69 -17.73 -0.03 -12.48
C ILE A 69 -17.22 -0.71 -11.20
N MET A 70 -15.89 -0.82 -11.07
CA MET A 70 -15.23 -1.62 -10.02
C MET A 70 -15.70 -1.18 -8.64
N PHE A 71 -16.12 0.08 -8.59
CA PHE A 71 -16.72 0.73 -7.46
C PHE A 71 -18.18 1.09 -7.77
N ASN A 72 -19.11 0.54 -7.02
CA ASN A 72 -20.51 0.92 -7.11
C ASN A 72 -20.85 1.96 -6.03
N ASP A 73 -21.58 3.02 -6.38
CA ASP A 73 -22.01 4.06 -5.42
C ASP A 73 -22.81 3.49 -4.24
N THR A 74 -23.63 2.47 -4.47
CA THR A 74 -24.40 1.80 -3.41
C THR A 74 -23.47 1.12 -2.41
N GLN A 75 -22.48 0.37 -2.88
CA GLN A 75 -21.49 -0.25 -2.01
C GLN A 75 -20.58 0.79 -1.36
N LEU A 76 -20.25 1.90 -2.04
CA LEU A 76 -19.49 2.99 -1.42
C LEU A 76 -20.25 3.60 -0.24
N THR A 77 -21.55 3.84 -0.37
CA THR A 77 -22.41 4.32 0.73
C THR A 77 -22.39 3.38 1.94
N HIS A 78 -22.22 2.06 1.73
CA HIS A 78 -22.03 1.13 2.84
C HIS A 78 -20.76 1.46 3.63
N PHE A 79 -19.63 1.64 2.96
CA PHE A 79 -18.36 2.00 3.60
C PHE A 79 -18.40 3.39 4.23
N GLU A 80 -19.02 4.39 3.60
CA GLU A 80 -19.22 5.73 4.17
C GLU A 80 -20.00 5.68 5.48
N ASN A 81 -21.09 4.90 5.52
CA ASN A 81 -21.88 4.73 6.74
C ASN A 81 -21.07 4.08 7.86
N ILE A 82 -20.24 3.08 7.55
CA ILE A 82 -19.32 2.50 8.53
C ILE A 82 -18.29 3.54 9.00
N MET A 83 -17.77 4.40 8.12
CA MET A 83 -16.81 5.45 8.50
C MET A 83 -17.44 6.47 9.43
N ARG A 84 -18.68 6.90 9.16
CA ARG A 84 -19.42 7.81 10.05
C ARG A 84 -19.66 7.22 11.44
N ILE A 85 -19.89 5.91 11.54
CA ILE A 85 -20.07 5.23 12.82
C ILE A 85 -18.73 5.15 13.58
N ASN A 86 -17.66 4.74 12.90
CA ASN A 86 -16.36 4.50 13.54
C ASN A 86 -15.59 5.80 13.86
N TRP A 87 -15.84 6.88 13.10
CA TRP A 87 -15.11 8.14 13.19
C TRP A 87 -16.08 9.32 13.29
N GLY A 88 -16.74 9.49 14.43
CA GLY A 88 -17.66 10.60 14.63
C GLY A 88 -17.02 11.98 14.43
N LYS A 89 -17.81 12.94 13.93
CA LYS A 89 -17.48 14.38 13.81
C LYS A 89 -16.37 14.75 12.80
N GLN A 90 -16.10 13.88 11.82
CA GLN A 90 -15.29 14.25 10.65
C GLN A 90 -16.14 14.90 9.55
N ASP A 91 -15.48 15.51 8.57
CA ASP A 91 -16.14 16.09 7.39
C ASP A 91 -16.47 15.03 6.31
N GLU A 92 -17.31 15.42 5.34
CA GLU A 92 -17.76 14.54 4.27
C GLU A 92 -16.65 14.13 3.29
N GLU A 93 -15.62 14.96 3.10
CA GLU A 93 -14.47 14.62 2.26
C GLU A 93 -13.68 13.49 2.91
N PHE A 94 -13.44 13.56 4.23
CA PHE A 94 -12.81 12.50 5.01
C PHE A 94 -13.58 11.18 4.89
N TYR A 95 -14.90 11.16 5.15
CA TYR A 95 -15.67 9.92 5.08
C TYR A 95 -15.64 9.29 3.70
N THR A 96 -15.79 10.10 2.66
CA THR A 96 -15.78 9.63 1.27
C THR A 96 -14.41 9.06 0.91
N LYS A 97 -13.34 9.76 1.29
CA LYS A 97 -11.95 9.33 1.03
C LYS A 97 -11.65 8.00 1.72
N GLU A 98 -11.92 7.88 3.01
CA GLU A 98 -11.69 6.64 3.77
C GLU A 98 -12.56 5.50 3.28
N ALA A 99 -13.81 5.78 2.86
CA ALA A 99 -14.69 4.79 2.27
C ALA A 99 -14.15 4.26 0.93
N ILE A 100 -13.60 5.14 0.07
CA ILE A 100 -12.95 4.73 -1.18
C ILE A 100 -11.75 3.83 -0.89
N GLU A 101 -10.87 4.20 0.05
CA GLU A 101 -9.68 3.39 0.37
C GLU A 101 -10.06 2.01 0.96
N ARG A 102 -11.09 1.96 1.83
CA ARG A 102 -11.61 0.67 2.33
C ARG A 102 -12.26 -0.18 1.24
N TYR A 103 -13.06 0.43 0.38
CA TYR A 103 -13.68 -0.30 -0.73
C TYR A 103 -12.60 -0.78 -1.71
N LYS A 104 -11.60 0.06 -2.02
CA LYS A 104 -10.43 -0.30 -2.82
C LYS A 104 -9.73 -1.52 -2.25
N LYS A 105 -9.51 -1.62 -0.94
CA LYS A 105 -8.88 -2.80 -0.30
C LYS A 105 -9.65 -4.10 -0.61
N VAL A 106 -10.98 -4.06 -0.53
CA VAL A 106 -11.85 -5.23 -0.79
C VAL A 106 -11.81 -5.62 -2.27
N VAL A 107 -11.90 -4.64 -3.17
CA VAL A 107 -11.84 -4.87 -4.63
C VAL A 107 -10.45 -5.36 -5.05
N ALA A 108 -9.39 -4.74 -4.53
CA ALA A 108 -8.00 -5.11 -4.78
C ALA A 108 -7.73 -6.56 -4.41
N THR A 109 -8.22 -6.98 -3.24
CA THR A 109 -8.12 -8.37 -2.75
C THR A 109 -8.73 -9.36 -3.74
N TYR A 110 -9.92 -9.06 -4.26
CA TYR A 110 -10.59 -9.93 -5.23
C TYR A 110 -9.80 -10.09 -6.54
N TYR A 111 -9.36 -8.99 -7.13
CA TYR A 111 -8.60 -9.03 -8.39
C TYR A 111 -7.23 -9.68 -8.21
N TYR A 112 -6.56 -9.43 -7.09
CA TYR A 112 -5.27 -10.05 -6.80
C TYR A 112 -5.41 -11.56 -6.57
N ALA A 113 -6.40 -11.99 -5.78
CA ALA A 113 -6.71 -13.41 -5.61
C ALA A 113 -7.02 -14.11 -6.96
N LYS A 114 -7.77 -13.44 -7.86
CA LYS A 114 -8.01 -13.95 -9.22
C LYS A 114 -6.70 -14.05 -10.03
N SER A 115 -5.79 -13.09 -9.89
CA SER A 115 -4.47 -13.10 -10.56
C SER A 115 -3.60 -14.29 -10.14
N LEU A 116 -3.75 -14.72 -8.88
CA LEU A 116 -3.11 -15.90 -8.31
C LEU A 116 -3.87 -17.20 -8.59
N SER A 117 -4.94 -17.15 -9.41
CA SER A 117 -5.82 -18.29 -9.70
C SER A 117 -6.47 -18.93 -8.47
N LEU A 118 -6.67 -18.16 -7.40
CA LEU A 118 -7.33 -18.63 -6.18
C LEU A 118 -8.85 -18.70 -6.42
N GLN A 119 -9.37 -19.92 -6.49
CA GLN A 119 -10.80 -20.19 -6.68
C GLN A 119 -11.47 -20.53 -5.34
N TYR A 120 -12.73 -20.15 -5.19
CA TYR A 120 -13.58 -20.55 -4.07
C TYR A 120 -14.80 -21.33 -4.55
N SER A 121 -15.27 -22.23 -3.70
CA SER A 121 -16.46 -23.05 -3.94
C SER A 121 -17.74 -22.32 -3.53
N ASP A 122 -18.88 -22.80 -4.05
CA ASP A 122 -20.20 -22.33 -3.62
C ASP A 122 -20.44 -22.52 -2.11
N ALA A 123 -19.85 -23.56 -1.52
CA ALA A 123 -19.94 -23.82 -0.08
C ALA A 123 -19.24 -22.73 0.73
N GLU A 124 -18.07 -22.28 0.27
CA GLU A 124 -17.31 -21.19 0.92
C GLU A 124 -18.04 -19.85 0.79
N LEU A 125 -18.60 -19.55 -0.39
CA LEU A 125 -19.42 -18.35 -0.57
C LEU A 125 -20.65 -18.36 0.35
N LYS A 126 -21.32 -19.52 0.51
CA LYS A 126 -22.44 -19.68 1.45
C LYS A 126 -22.00 -19.52 2.91
N ALA A 127 -20.82 -19.99 3.27
CA ALA A 127 -20.27 -19.82 4.62
C ALA A 127 -20.01 -18.33 4.93
N VAL A 128 -19.36 -17.61 4.01
CA VAL A 128 -19.10 -16.16 4.13
C VAL A 128 -20.41 -15.37 4.17
N ARG A 129 -21.40 -15.75 3.36
CA ARG A 129 -22.75 -15.18 3.39
C ARG A 129 -23.37 -15.28 4.78
N LYS A 130 -23.32 -16.48 5.39
CA LYS A 130 -23.88 -16.71 6.72
C LYS A 130 -23.17 -15.86 7.77
N GLU A 131 -21.83 -15.91 7.78
CA GLU A 131 -21.00 -15.14 8.71
C GLU A 131 -21.29 -13.63 8.68
N HIS A 132 -21.31 -13.01 7.49
CA HIS A 132 -21.58 -11.57 7.39
C HIS A 132 -23.04 -11.23 7.70
N TYR A 133 -23.97 -12.16 7.45
CA TYR A 133 -25.36 -11.96 7.86
C TYR A 133 -25.50 -11.99 9.38
N ASP A 134 -24.87 -12.97 10.03
CA ASP A 134 -24.84 -13.12 11.49
C ASP A 134 -24.10 -11.93 12.16
N GLU A 135 -23.03 -11.43 11.56
CA GLU A 135 -22.30 -10.23 12.00
C GLU A 135 -23.22 -9.01 12.07
N LEU A 136 -24.11 -8.80 11.09
CA LEU A 136 -25.05 -7.69 11.14
C LEU A 136 -26.03 -7.78 12.32
N PHE A 137 -26.42 -8.99 12.76
CA PHE A 137 -27.21 -9.15 13.98
C PHE A 137 -26.42 -8.81 15.24
N MET A 138 -25.14 -9.18 15.28
CA MET A 138 -24.27 -8.82 16.39
C MET A 138 -24.04 -7.30 16.44
N LEU A 139 -23.75 -6.67 15.30
CA LEU A 139 -23.57 -5.23 15.19
C LEU A 139 -24.83 -4.45 15.57
N GLN A 140 -26.03 -4.97 15.28
CA GLN A 140 -27.29 -4.34 15.69
C GLN A 140 -27.40 -4.12 17.21
N GLN A 141 -26.61 -4.82 18.04
CA GLN A 141 -26.59 -4.60 19.48
C GLN A 141 -25.93 -3.27 19.87
N SER A 142 -25.09 -2.69 19.01
CA SER A 142 -24.57 -1.33 19.19
C SER A 142 -25.63 -0.29 18.77
N PRO A 143 -25.87 0.77 19.56
CA PRO A 143 -26.87 1.79 19.26
C PRO A 143 -26.70 2.46 17.88
N GLU A 144 -25.45 2.72 17.48
CA GLU A 144 -25.09 3.39 16.23
C GLU A 144 -25.44 2.53 15.02
N TYR A 145 -25.06 1.25 15.06
CA TYR A 145 -25.40 0.27 14.02
C TYR A 145 -26.90 -0.09 14.04
N ALA A 146 -27.53 -0.13 15.22
CA ALA A 146 -28.97 -0.33 15.34
C ALA A 146 -29.74 0.74 14.56
N LYS A 147 -29.32 2.02 14.66
CA LYS A 147 -29.94 3.13 13.94
C LYS A 147 -29.82 2.94 12.42
N LEU A 148 -28.61 2.62 11.93
CA LEU A 148 -28.35 2.36 10.51
C LEU A 148 -29.20 1.20 9.97
N LEU A 149 -29.32 0.12 10.74
CA LEU A 149 -30.02 -1.10 10.34
C LEU A 149 -31.54 -1.02 10.51
N LYS A 150 -32.06 -0.15 11.39
CA LYS A 150 -33.50 0.01 11.66
C LYS A 150 -34.27 0.60 10.48
N GLU A 151 -33.68 1.54 9.75
CA GLU A 151 -34.35 2.23 8.64
C GLU A 151 -34.65 1.31 7.46
N LYS A 152 -33.76 0.34 7.18
CA LYS A 152 -33.89 -0.59 6.04
C LYS A 152 -34.28 -2.01 6.45
N GLY A 153 -33.98 -2.39 7.69
CA GLY A 153 -34.01 -3.78 8.18
C GLY A 153 -32.77 -4.57 7.73
N ILE A 154 -32.25 -5.46 8.58
CA ILE A 154 -31.03 -6.25 8.34
C ILE A 154 -31.08 -6.97 6.98
N LYS A 155 -32.21 -7.62 6.65
CA LYS A 155 -32.36 -8.37 5.39
C LYS A 155 -32.17 -7.49 4.15
N ASN A 156 -32.80 -6.32 4.11
CA ASN A 156 -32.69 -5.43 2.96
C ASN A 156 -31.34 -4.71 2.93
N TYR A 157 -30.78 -4.39 4.10
CA TYR A 157 -29.44 -3.84 4.20
C TYR A 157 -28.42 -4.83 3.64
N PHE A 158 -28.44 -6.07 4.11
CA PHE A 158 -27.57 -7.13 3.62
C PHE A 158 -27.67 -7.30 2.11
N LYS A 159 -28.88 -7.49 1.57
CA LYS A 159 -29.10 -7.71 0.14
C LYS A 159 -28.61 -6.53 -0.72
N THR A 160 -28.82 -5.31 -0.26
CA THR A 160 -28.47 -4.10 -1.01
C THR A 160 -26.97 -3.80 -0.95
N TYR A 161 -26.36 -3.92 0.22
CA TYR A 161 -25.03 -3.39 0.50
C TYR A 161 -23.94 -4.47 0.60
N VAL A 162 -24.23 -5.57 1.30
CA VAL A 162 -23.21 -6.56 1.69
C VAL A 162 -23.18 -7.77 0.75
N GLU A 163 -24.34 -8.26 0.31
CA GLU A 163 -24.45 -9.43 -0.57
C GLU A 163 -23.63 -9.29 -1.88
N PRO A 164 -23.60 -8.12 -2.55
CA PRO A 164 -22.76 -7.92 -3.73
C PRO A 164 -21.25 -7.99 -3.46
N LEU A 165 -20.80 -7.82 -2.21
CA LEU A 165 -19.40 -7.85 -1.81
C LEU A 165 -18.92 -9.25 -1.39
N LEU A 166 -19.83 -10.22 -1.20
CA LEU A 166 -19.48 -11.57 -0.74
C LEU A 166 -18.45 -12.30 -1.61
N PRO A 167 -18.44 -12.19 -2.95
CA PRO A 167 -17.35 -12.72 -3.77
C PRO A 167 -15.97 -12.21 -3.36
N MET A 168 -15.88 -10.93 -3.00
CA MET A 168 -14.63 -10.28 -2.61
C MET A 168 -14.19 -10.71 -1.21
N TYR A 169 -15.12 -10.78 -0.25
CA TYR A 169 -14.84 -11.33 1.08
C TYR A 169 -14.46 -12.81 1.06
N THR A 170 -15.05 -13.59 0.15
CA THR A 170 -14.68 -15.01 -0.02
C THR A 170 -13.28 -15.14 -0.62
N ALA A 171 -12.95 -14.31 -1.61
CA ALA A 171 -11.59 -14.23 -2.15
C ALA A 171 -10.57 -13.79 -1.09
N GLN A 172 -10.94 -12.87 -0.18
CA GLN A 172 -10.10 -12.48 0.94
C GLN A 172 -9.75 -13.67 1.84
N LYS A 173 -10.72 -14.52 2.21
CA LYS A 173 -10.43 -15.73 3.01
C LYS A 173 -9.46 -16.69 2.30
N LYS A 174 -9.56 -16.80 0.97
CA LYS A 174 -8.62 -17.60 0.17
C LYS A 174 -7.23 -16.98 0.16
N LEU A 175 -7.14 -15.67 -0.03
CA LEU A 175 -5.87 -14.95 -0.02
C LEU A 175 -5.20 -15.07 1.36
N ASP A 176 -5.95 -14.85 2.44
CA ASP A 176 -5.46 -15.02 3.81
C ASP A 176 -4.94 -16.44 4.05
N SER A 177 -5.65 -17.47 3.57
CA SER A 177 -5.22 -18.86 3.71
C SER A 177 -3.95 -19.16 2.91
N PHE A 178 -3.85 -18.63 1.70
CA PHE A 178 -2.65 -18.72 0.87
C PHE A 178 -1.44 -18.08 1.55
N TYR A 179 -1.60 -16.85 2.07
CA TYR A 179 -0.53 -16.13 2.77
C TYR A 179 -0.15 -16.77 4.11
N ARG A 180 -1.09 -17.38 4.84
CA ARG A 180 -0.77 -18.20 6.03
C ARG A 180 0.10 -19.41 5.69
N GLY A 181 -0.14 -20.04 4.54
CA GLY A 181 0.73 -21.09 4.02
C GLY A 181 2.12 -20.57 3.64
N LYS A 182 2.21 -19.36 3.09
CA LYS A 182 3.47 -18.71 2.70
C LYS A 182 4.30 -18.25 3.91
N TYR A 183 3.64 -17.77 4.96
CA TYR A 183 4.29 -17.17 6.14
C TYR A 183 3.82 -17.80 7.46
N PRO A 184 4.08 -19.11 7.69
CA PRO A 184 3.53 -19.84 8.83
C PRO A 184 4.06 -19.39 10.20
N THR A 185 5.22 -18.71 10.26
CA THR A 185 5.83 -18.24 11.51
C THR A 185 5.39 -16.83 11.91
N LEU A 186 4.64 -16.12 11.05
CA LEU A 186 4.17 -14.76 11.33
C LEU A 186 2.76 -14.77 11.95
N PRO A 187 2.45 -13.82 12.86
CA PRO A 187 1.11 -13.69 13.42
C PRO A 187 0.05 -13.43 12.36
N ASN A 188 -1.15 -13.95 12.57
CA ASN A 188 -2.27 -13.84 11.61
C ASN A 188 -2.56 -12.40 11.17
N GLY A 189 -2.50 -11.42 12.08
CA GLY A 189 -2.73 -10.02 11.76
C GLY A 189 -1.71 -9.47 10.76
N ILE A 190 -0.44 -9.78 10.96
CA ILE A 190 0.66 -9.38 10.07
C ILE A 190 0.52 -10.05 8.70
N VAL A 191 0.20 -11.35 8.67
CA VAL A 191 -0.04 -12.09 7.43
C VAL A 191 -1.17 -11.46 6.60
N GLN A 192 -2.25 -11.03 7.26
CA GLN A 192 -3.38 -10.35 6.61
C GLN A 192 -2.99 -8.96 6.09
N GLU A 193 -2.13 -8.23 6.80
CA GLU A 193 -1.61 -6.94 6.35
C GLU A 193 -0.71 -7.07 5.12
N ILE A 194 0.19 -8.06 5.10
CA ILE A 194 1.04 -8.36 3.93
C ILE A 194 0.16 -8.70 2.72
N ALA A 195 -0.81 -9.61 2.89
CA ALA A 195 -1.73 -10.01 1.83
C ALA A 195 -2.50 -8.81 1.25
N ALA A 196 -3.00 -7.93 2.12
CA ALA A 196 -3.70 -6.73 1.71
C ALA A 196 -2.79 -5.72 0.99
N GLN A 197 -1.54 -5.58 1.44
CA GLN A 197 -0.59 -4.68 0.82
C GLN A 197 -0.23 -5.13 -0.60
N ASP A 198 0.07 -6.41 -0.79
CA ASP A 198 0.35 -6.97 -2.11
C ASP A 198 -0.87 -6.85 -3.05
N ALA A 199 -2.07 -7.05 -2.51
CA ALA A 199 -3.30 -6.82 -3.26
C ALA A 199 -3.46 -5.37 -3.71
N ILE A 200 -3.20 -4.40 -2.82
CA ILE A 200 -3.25 -2.96 -3.14
C ILE A 200 -2.19 -2.60 -4.18
N ARG A 201 -0.96 -3.10 -4.05
CA ARG A 201 0.13 -2.86 -5.01
C ARG A 201 -0.20 -3.38 -6.39
N TYR A 202 -0.70 -4.62 -6.46
CA TYR A 202 -1.19 -5.19 -7.70
C TYR A 202 -2.30 -4.32 -8.29
N PHE A 203 -3.26 -3.90 -7.46
CA PHE A 203 -4.37 -3.10 -7.92
C PHE A 203 -3.95 -1.73 -8.44
N ASP A 204 -3.05 -1.04 -7.73
CA ASP A 204 -2.52 0.26 -8.15
C ASP A 204 -1.68 0.15 -9.43
N LYS A 205 -0.96 -0.96 -9.62
CA LYS A 205 -0.20 -1.22 -10.85
C LYS A 205 -1.10 -1.47 -12.07
N HIS A 206 -2.21 -2.17 -11.88
CA HIS A 206 -3.05 -2.66 -12.98
C HIS A 206 -4.35 -1.87 -13.21
N PHE A 207 -4.78 -1.10 -12.21
CA PHE A 207 -6.08 -0.40 -12.20
C PHE A 207 -5.99 1.05 -11.67
N ALA A 208 -4.85 1.71 -11.84
CA ALA A 208 -4.63 3.10 -11.41
C ALA A 208 -5.71 4.06 -11.94
N ASP A 209 -6.08 3.92 -13.22
CA ASP A 209 -7.06 4.79 -13.88
C ASP A 209 -8.46 4.68 -13.25
N GLN A 210 -8.85 3.49 -12.80
CA GLN A 210 -10.14 3.26 -12.16
C GLN A 210 -10.19 3.92 -10.77
N VAL A 211 -9.10 3.87 -10.01
CA VAL A 211 -8.97 4.57 -8.72
C VAL A 211 -9.02 6.09 -8.92
N LYS A 212 -8.28 6.58 -9.92
CA LYS A 212 -8.27 8.00 -10.27
C LYS A 212 -9.67 8.48 -10.67
N ALA A 213 -10.36 7.72 -11.53
CA ALA A 213 -11.70 8.08 -12.00
C ALA A 213 -12.72 8.20 -10.86
N ILE A 214 -12.74 7.27 -9.89
CA ILE A 214 -13.67 7.38 -8.77
C ILE A 214 -13.31 8.55 -7.83
N LYS A 215 -12.02 8.80 -7.57
CA LYS A 215 -11.60 9.94 -6.75
C LYS A 215 -12.02 11.26 -7.39
N GLU A 216 -11.81 11.41 -8.70
CA GLU A 216 -12.23 12.59 -9.48
C GLU A 216 -13.76 12.74 -9.50
N GLN A 217 -14.51 11.64 -9.72
CA GLN A 217 -15.97 11.64 -9.67
C GLN A 217 -16.50 12.13 -8.32
N LYS A 218 -15.79 11.83 -7.23
CA LYS A 218 -16.15 12.23 -5.86
C LYS A 218 -15.55 13.56 -5.42
N GLY A 219 -14.87 14.28 -6.32
CA GLY A 219 -14.26 15.57 -6.01
C GLY A 219 -13.08 15.50 -5.04
N ILE A 220 -12.52 14.31 -4.82
CA ILE A 220 -11.36 14.12 -3.94
C ILE A 220 -10.12 14.51 -4.74
N LYS A 221 -9.38 15.50 -4.24
CA LYS A 221 -8.11 15.88 -4.85
C LYS A 221 -7.17 14.68 -4.85
N ASN A 222 -6.55 14.41 -6.00
CA ASN A 222 -5.51 13.39 -6.12
C ASN A 222 -4.29 13.84 -5.30
N TYR A 223 -4.28 13.50 -4.01
CA TYR A 223 -3.04 13.40 -3.27
C TYR A 223 -2.38 12.10 -3.70
N SER A 224 -1.13 12.15 -4.18
CA SER A 224 -0.34 10.94 -4.35
C SER A 224 -0.20 10.31 -2.95
N SER A 225 -1.03 9.32 -2.65
CA SER A 225 -0.85 8.47 -1.49
C SER A 225 0.25 7.47 -1.81
N ASN A 226 1.44 7.96 -2.15
CA ASN A 226 2.60 7.13 -2.02
C ASN A 226 2.91 7.13 -0.52
N SER A 227 2.25 6.24 0.21
CA SER A 227 2.76 5.80 1.50
C SER A 227 4.02 4.98 1.22
N HIS A 228 5.09 5.67 0.83
CA HIS A 228 6.42 5.11 0.97
C HIS A 228 6.54 4.84 2.47
N GLY A 229 6.80 3.58 2.82
CA GLY A 229 7.02 3.18 4.20
C GLY A 229 8.19 3.95 4.78
N ILE A 230 8.37 3.85 6.08
CA ILE A 230 9.53 4.47 6.72
C ILE A 230 10.75 3.61 6.38
N LYS A 231 11.82 4.27 5.93
CA LYS A 231 13.11 3.62 5.64
C LYS A 231 13.89 3.45 6.94
N TYR A 232 14.38 2.24 7.16
CA TYR A 232 15.17 1.85 8.33
C TYR A 232 16.43 1.16 7.87
N GLU A 233 17.56 1.44 8.50
CA GLU A 233 18.85 0.83 8.14
C GLU A 233 19.39 0.04 9.34
N GLY A 234 20.03 -1.10 9.08
CA GLY A 234 20.43 -2.02 10.13
C GLY A 234 20.88 -3.38 9.61
N THR A 235 21.15 -4.30 10.54
CA THR A 235 21.71 -5.62 10.20
C THR A 235 20.66 -6.71 10.28
N VAL A 236 20.71 -7.65 9.33
CA VAL A 236 19.95 -8.89 9.40
C VAL A 236 20.68 -9.91 10.26
N ILE A 237 20.07 -10.29 11.38
CA ILE A 237 20.70 -11.20 12.35
C ILE A 237 20.26 -12.65 12.19
N LYS A 238 19.16 -12.89 11.49
CA LYS A 238 18.67 -14.24 11.20
C LYS A 238 17.81 -14.23 9.95
N VAL A 239 17.99 -15.25 9.11
CA VAL A 239 17.12 -15.50 7.96
C VAL A 239 16.56 -16.91 8.08
N GLU A 240 15.24 -17.00 8.13
CA GLU A 240 14.47 -18.25 8.05
C GLU A 240 13.86 -18.38 6.66
N SER A 241 13.17 -19.50 6.39
CA SER A 241 12.59 -19.76 5.07
C SER A 241 11.56 -18.71 4.62
N ASN A 242 10.85 -18.09 5.57
CA ASN A 242 9.72 -17.19 5.28
C ASN A 242 9.77 -15.88 6.06
N ALA A 243 10.73 -15.70 6.97
CA ALA A 243 10.88 -14.48 7.74
C ALA A 243 12.36 -14.22 8.04
N PHE A 244 12.73 -12.95 8.23
CA PHE A 244 14.05 -12.57 8.70
C PHE A 244 13.95 -11.58 9.84
N LEU A 245 14.95 -11.61 10.72
CA LEU A 245 15.03 -10.76 11.89
C LEU A 245 16.04 -9.65 11.63
N PHE A 246 15.58 -8.42 11.78
CA PHE A 246 16.32 -7.19 11.50
C PHE A 246 16.52 -6.40 12.79
N VAL A 247 17.74 -5.90 12.98
CA VAL A 247 18.10 -5.00 14.07
C VAL A 247 18.44 -3.64 13.48
N GLU A 248 17.57 -2.68 13.75
CA GLU A 248 17.78 -1.29 13.33
C GLU A 248 19.04 -0.72 13.97
N LYS A 249 19.82 0.05 13.21
CA LYS A 249 20.96 0.84 13.68
C LYS A 249 22.11 0.04 14.32
N ALA A 250 22.14 -1.28 14.17
CA ALA A 250 23.30 -2.09 14.50
C ALA A 250 24.06 -2.43 13.23
N ILE A 251 25.39 -2.30 13.24
CA ILE A 251 26.24 -2.83 12.17
C ILE A 251 26.64 -4.28 12.49
N PRO A 252 27.07 -5.10 11.51
CA PRO A 252 27.32 -6.51 11.74
C PRO A 252 28.29 -6.79 12.91
N GLU A 253 29.33 -5.98 13.04
CA GLU A 253 30.37 -6.07 14.07
C GLU A 253 29.82 -5.88 15.50
N ASP A 254 28.69 -5.17 15.67
CA ASP A 254 28.03 -5.03 16.97
C ASP A 254 27.44 -6.34 17.49
N LEU A 255 27.23 -7.30 16.58
CA LEU A 255 26.37 -8.46 16.77
C LEU A 255 27.16 -9.77 16.70
N GLU A 256 28.36 -9.78 16.10
CA GLU A 256 29.18 -10.99 15.86
C GLU A 256 29.41 -11.85 17.11
N ASN A 257 29.54 -11.22 18.28
CA ASN A 257 29.83 -11.91 19.55
C ASN A 257 28.61 -12.05 20.48
N LEU A 258 27.42 -11.70 20.01
CA LEU A 258 26.18 -11.78 20.78
C LEU A 258 25.32 -12.95 20.27
N SER A 259 24.86 -13.78 21.20
CA SER A 259 23.77 -14.73 20.89
C SER A 259 22.49 -13.99 20.54
N GLN A 260 21.58 -14.63 19.80
CA GLN A 260 20.28 -14.04 19.47
C GLN A 260 19.54 -13.52 20.71
N GLU A 261 19.58 -14.25 21.84
CA GLU A 261 18.95 -13.81 23.10
C GLU A 261 19.58 -12.53 23.66
N GLN A 262 20.92 -12.42 23.60
CA GLN A 262 21.62 -11.20 24.01
C GLN A 262 21.31 -10.03 23.07
N ILE A 263 21.20 -10.29 21.76
CA ILE A 263 20.81 -9.26 20.78
C ILE A 263 19.38 -8.79 21.06
N MET A 264 18.42 -9.69 21.26
CA MET A 264 17.02 -9.32 21.56
C MET A 264 16.89 -8.56 22.88
N LYS A 265 17.75 -8.83 23.87
CA LYS A 265 17.80 -8.08 25.13
C LYS A 265 18.40 -6.68 24.93
N LYS A 266 19.46 -6.56 24.12
CA LYS A 266 20.13 -5.28 23.84
C LYS A 266 19.32 -4.40 22.87
N TYR A 267 18.61 -5.02 21.93
CA TYR A 267 17.81 -4.38 20.89
C TYR A 267 16.37 -4.88 20.95
N PRO A 268 15.56 -4.42 21.92
CA PRO A 268 14.17 -4.86 22.08
C PRO A 268 13.28 -4.47 20.88
N GLN A 269 13.75 -3.56 20.03
CA GLN A 269 13.09 -3.11 18.79
C GLN A 269 13.41 -3.98 17.57
N ALA A 270 14.15 -5.08 17.74
CA ALA A 270 14.38 -6.04 16.68
C ALA A 270 13.04 -6.51 16.09
N THR A 271 12.96 -6.52 14.77
CA THR A 271 11.70 -6.67 14.03
C THR A 271 11.78 -7.82 13.04
N TRP A 272 10.75 -8.66 13.05
CA TRP A 272 10.56 -9.72 12.06
C TRP A 272 9.86 -9.20 10.81
N TYR A 273 10.44 -9.46 9.65
CA TYR A 273 9.89 -9.11 8.34
C TYR A 273 9.68 -10.36 7.49
N PRO A 274 8.72 -10.36 6.55
CA PRO A 274 8.55 -11.47 5.61
C PRO A 274 9.72 -11.55 4.62
N VAL A 275 10.12 -12.77 4.27
CA VAL A 275 11.05 -13.04 3.16
C VAL A 275 10.25 -12.99 1.85
N LEU A 276 10.57 -12.05 0.97
CA LEU A 276 9.90 -11.86 -0.31
C LEU A 276 10.40 -12.84 -1.38
N ASP A 277 9.68 -12.98 -2.49
CA ASP A 277 10.15 -13.80 -3.61
C ASP A 277 11.40 -13.17 -4.22
N GLY A 278 12.47 -13.95 -4.39
CA GLY A 278 13.76 -13.44 -4.88
C GLY A 278 14.56 -12.66 -3.83
N PHE A 279 14.30 -12.88 -2.54
CA PHE A 279 14.99 -12.24 -1.43
C PHE A 279 16.53 -12.32 -1.54
N PRO A 280 17.24 -11.19 -1.68
CA PRO A 280 18.67 -11.18 -1.95
C PRO A 280 19.54 -11.25 -0.68
N VAL A 281 18.92 -11.13 0.49
CA VAL A 281 19.58 -10.83 1.76
C VAL A 281 19.94 -12.09 2.55
N LYS A 282 21.09 -12.06 3.23
CA LYS A 282 21.62 -13.10 4.10
C LYS A 282 21.82 -12.57 5.51
N GLN A 283 22.03 -13.50 6.45
CA GLN A 283 22.46 -13.15 7.79
C GLN A 283 23.83 -12.46 7.75
N GLY A 284 23.95 -11.36 8.48
CA GLY A 284 25.13 -10.50 8.52
C GLY A 284 25.08 -9.34 7.53
N ASP A 285 24.16 -9.35 6.56
CA ASP A 285 24.03 -8.23 5.62
C ASP A 285 23.50 -6.98 6.34
N TYR A 286 24.11 -5.84 6.02
CA TYR A 286 23.58 -4.53 6.33
C TYR A 286 22.60 -4.12 5.24
N VAL A 287 21.38 -3.77 5.64
CA VAL A 287 20.27 -3.53 4.71
C VAL A 287 19.51 -2.29 5.07
N SER A 288 18.90 -1.71 4.05
CA SER A 288 17.79 -0.80 4.23
C SER A 288 16.45 -1.50 4.00
N VAL A 289 15.56 -1.37 4.96
CA VAL A 289 14.19 -1.87 4.96
C VAL A 289 13.23 -0.69 4.92
N GLU A 290 12.42 -0.61 3.87
CA GLU A 290 11.27 0.28 3.83
C GLU A 290 10.06 -0.47 4.39
N SER A 291 9.40 0.03 5.43
CA SER A 291 8.27 -0.71 6.04
C SER A 291 7.30 0.15 6.86
N ASN A 292 6.16 -0.44 7.16
CA ASN A 292 5.31 -0.03 8.27
C ASN A 292 5.48 -1.05 9.40
N ARG A 293 5.75 -0.58 10.63
CA ARG A 293 5.97 -1.45 11.80
C ARG A 293 4.70 -1.59 12.63
N SER A 294 4.53 -2.77 13.21
CA SER A 294 3.46 -3.11 14.14
C SER A 294 4.02 -3.91 15.31
N GLU A 295 3.51 -3.64 16.51
CA GLU A 295 3.89 -4.36 17.72
C GLU A 295 2.86 -5.46 18.00
N SER A 296 3.32 -6.65 18.36
CA SER A 296 2.45 -7.74 18.84
C SER A 296 2.87 -8.15 20.24
N ILE A 297 1.90 -8.41 21.11
CA ILE A 297 2.12 -8.91 22.46
C ILE A 297 1.66 -10.36 22.51
N ASP A 298 2.54 -11.27 22.93
CA ASP A 298 2.19 -12.69 23.10
C ASP A 298 1.41 -12.95 24.41
N GLU A 299 0.95 -14.18 24.59
CA GLU A 299 0.17 -14.63 25.77
C GLU A 299 0.94 -14.52 27.09
N ASN A 300 2.26 -14.40 27.05
CA ASN A 300 3.14 -14.22 28.22
C ASN A 300 3.53 -12.74 28.42
N GLY A 301 2.93 -11.82 27.66
CA GLY A 301 3.21 -10.39 27.73
C GLY A 301 4.52 -9.97 27.06
N ARG A 302 5.17 -10.84 26.27
CA ARG A 302 6.38 -10.49 25.51
C ARG A 302 6.00 -9.71 24.27
N VAL A 303 6.58 -8.54 24.12
CA VAL A 303 6.44 -7.71 22.91
C VAL A 303 7.39 -8.26 21.85
N THR A 304 6.84 -8.57 20.67
CA THR A 304 7.60 -8.92 19.47
C THR A 304 7.18 -7.98 18.35
N ASN A 305 8.15 -7.36 17.71
CA ASN A 305 7.89 -6.43 16.62
C ASN A 305 7.84 -7.18 15.29
N TYR A 306 6.84 -6.82 14.49
CA TYR A 306 6.67 -7.33 13.14
C TYR A 306 6.49 -6.18 12.18
N GLY A 307 7.05 -6.31 10.98
CA GLY A 307 6.93 -5.27 9.96
C GLY A 307 6.34 -5.80 8.67
N VAL A 308 5.57 -4.92 8.02
CA VAL A 308 5.08 -5.14 6.67
C VAL A 308 6.11 -4.56 5.71
N LEU A 309 6.87 -5.45 5.07
CA LEU A 309 8.03 -5.07 4.26
C LEU A 309 7.59 -4.52 2.90
N ASN A 310 7.98 -3.28 2.62
CA ASN A 310 7.78 -2.70 1.31
C ASN A 310 8.86 -3.10 0.32
N ASN A 311 10.10 -2.89 0.73
CA ASN A 311 11.30 -3.06 -0.08
C ASN A 311 12.48 -3.36 0.85
N VAL A 312 13.46 -4.10 0.34
CA VAL A 312 14.72 -4.37 1.03
C VAL A 312 15.87 -4.28 0.06
N GLU A 313 16.91 -3.56 0.46
CA GLU A 313 18.12 -3.34 -0.34
C GLU A 313 19.34 -3.56 0.53
N ILE A 314 20.33 -4.30 0.02
CA ILE A 314 21.64 -4.39 0.66
C ILE A 314 22.32 -3.04 0.44
N VAL A 315 22.80 -2.44 1.52
CA VAL A 315 23.51 -1.16 1.49
C VAL A 315 24.79 -1.29 2.30
N GLU A 316 25.80 -0.50 1.95
CA GLU A 316 26.98 -0.41 2.81
C GLU A 316 26.58 0.18 4.17
N PRO A 317 27.25 -0.17 5.28
CA PRO A 317 27.06 0.48 6.56
C PRO A 317 27.44 1.97 6.47
N THR A 318 26.49 2.82 6.08
CA THR A 318 26.74 4.25 5.83
C THR A 318 26.64 5.12 7.08
N VAL A 319 26.15 4.56 8.19
CA VAL A 319 25.88 5.34 9.42
C VAL A 319 27.06 5.38 10.38
N THR A 320 28.02 4.47 10.27
CA THR A 320 29.18 4.40 11.17
C THR A 320 30.46 4.24 10.36
N THR A 321 31.33 5.24 10.43
CA THR A 321 32.66 5.16 9.81
C THR A 321 33.61 4.41 10.74
N MET A 322 34.09 3.25 10.32
CA MET A 322 35.14 2.53 11.04
C MET A 322 36.50 3.23 10.86
N LEU A 323 37.00 3.83 11.93
CA LEU A 323 38.28 4.52 11.95
C LEU A 323 39.42 3.53 12.16
N ASN A 324 40.46 3.66 11.33
CA ASN A 324 41.70 2.93 11.51
C ASN A 324 42.65 3.74 12.41
N VAL A 325 42.78 3.34 13.68
CA VAL A 325 43.59 4.06 14.67
C VAL A 325 45.06 3.67 14.53
N GLN A 326 45.89 4.59 14.08
CA GLN A 326 47.34 4.35 13.92
C GLN A 326 48.15 4.63 15.18
N ASN A 327 47.60 5.40 16.12
CA ASN A 327 48.24 5.89 17.34
C ASN A 327 47.56 5.35 18.62
N GLU A 328 47.28 4.04 18.66
CA GLU A 328 46.54 3.40 19.75
C GLU A 328 47.06 3.74 21.16
N GLN A 329 48.37 3.90 21.34
CA GLN A 329 48.96 4.24 22.64
C GLN A 329 48.54 5.61 23.16
N GLU A 330 48.48 6.61 22.29
CA GLU A 330 48.05 7.98 22.64
C GLU A 330 46.56 8.02 22.95
N VAL A 331 45.76 7.32 22.12
CA VAL A 331 44.33 7.16 22.33
C VAL A 331 44.06 6.44 23.67
N MET A 332 44.82 5.39 23.99
CA MET A 332 44.72 4.74 25.31
C MET A 332 45.05 5.68 26.46
N GLN A 333 46.08 6.53 26.34
CA GLN A 333 46.42 7.51 27.38
C GLN A 333 45.30 8.52 27.59
N PHE A 334 44.69 9.00 26.50
CA PHE A 334 43.52 9.87 26.56
C PHE A 334 42.39 9.25 27.38
N PHE A 335 42.11 7.96 27.20
CA PHE A 335 41.04 7.26 27.91
C PHE A 335 41.33 6.91 29.37
N ARG A 336 42.59 6.93 29.82
CA ARG A 336 42.92 6.65 31.23
C ARG A 336 42.31 7.66 32.21
N GLN A 337 42.01 8.86 31.73
CA GLN A 337 41.43 9.96 32.50
C GLN A 337 39.91 10.09 32.28
N THR A 338 39.27 9.05 31.76
CA THR A 338 37.86 9.08 31.38
C THR A 338 37.04 8.26 32.38
N GLU A 339 36.11 8.93 33.06
CA GLU A 339 35.15 8.29 33.95
C GLU A 339 33.91 7.88 33.15
N TRP A 340 33.75 6.57 32.94
CA TRP A 340 32.62 6.00 32.22
C TRP A 340 31.40 5.86 33.13
N GLN A 341 30.23 6.20 32.61
CA GLN A 341 28.95 6.05 33.29
C GLN A 341 28.16 4.90 32.66
N PRO A 342 27.55 4.00 33.45
CA PRO A 342 26.71 2.95 32.89
C PRO A 342 25.51 3.56 32.15
N VAL A 343 25.23 3.06 30.95
CA VAL A 343 24.06 3.49 30.15
C VAL A 343 23.34 2.25 29.66
N GLU A 344 22.01 2.26 29.74
CA GLU A 344 21.18 1.12 29.35
C GLU A 344 20.83 1.11 27.87
N ASN A 345 20.85 2.27 27.19
CA ASN A 345 20.45 2.34 25.79
C ASN A 345 20.95 3.61 25.10
N ILE A 346 21.51 3.49 23.89
CA ILE A 346 21.77 4.61 22.98
C ILE A 346 20.94 4.35 21.72
N GLY A 347 19.94 5.21 21.48
CA GLY A 347 18.86 4.96 20.52
C GLY A 347 19.19 5.19 19.04
N TYR A 348 20.45 5.43 18.70
CA TYR A 348 20.92 5.70 17.33
C TYR A 348 22.39 5.25 17.13
N PRO A 349 22.79 4.91 15.89
CA PRO A 349 24.12 4.38 15.61
C PRO A 349 25.18 5.48 15.75
N PRO A 350 26.42 5.13 16.11
CA PRO A 350 27.51 6.09 16.22
C PRO A 350 27.96 6.58 14.85
N ASP A 351 28.37 7.85 14.77
CA ASP A 351 28.95 8.44 13.56
C ASP A 351 30.30 7.79 13.22
N TYR A 352 31.07 7.42 14.24
CA TYR A 352 32.35 6.74 14.10
C TYR A 352 32.52 5.61 15.11
N SER A 353 33.27 4.58 14.74
CA SER A 353 33.68 3.53 15.67
C SER A 353 35.13 3.12 15.41
N PHE A 354 35.82 2.64 16.43
CA PHE A 354 37.16 2.08 16.32
C PHE A 354 37.41 0.99 17.35
N ILE A 355 38.45 0.18 17.13
CA ILE A 355 38.90 -0.82 18.09
C ILE A 355 40.06 -0.24 18.91
N LEU A 356 39.99 -0.36 20.22
CA LEU A 356 41.04 0.01 21.16
C LEU A 356 41.20 -1.09 22.20
N ASP A 357 42.41 -1.67 22.27
CA ASP A 357 42.71 -2.79 23.19
C ASP A 357 41.73 -3.97 23.02
N GLY A 358 41.41 -4.29 21.77
CA GLY A 358 40.44 -5.35 21.42
C GLY A 358 38.99 -5.04 21.76
N VAL A 359 38.67 -3.82 22.21
CA VAL A 359 37.31 -3.39 22.58
C VAL A 359 36.85 -2.28 21.64
N ARG A 360 35.61 -2.37 21.16
CA ARG A 360 34.99 -1.32 20.34
C ARG A 360 34.65 -0.08 21.17
N VAL A 361 35.03 1.07 20.63
CA VAL A 361 34.66 2.41 21.10
C VAL A 361 33.84 3.09 20.02
N ASP A 362 32.67 3.56 20.40
CA ASP A 362 31.68 4.23 19.57
C ASP A 362 31.66 5.73 19.86
N ILE A 363 31.46 6.54 18.83
CA ILE A 363 31.49 8.00 18.90
C ILE A 363 30.24 8.57 18.24
N TRP A 364 29.53 9.44 18.94
CA TRP A 364 28.52 10.31 18.36
C TRP A 364 29.00 11.76 18.37
N ASP A 365 29.01 12.40 17.21
CA ASP A 365 29.38 13.79 17.03
C ASP A 365 28.14 14.69 17.20
N SER A 366 28.01 15.28 18.38
CA SER A 366 26.92 16.18 18.68
C SER A 366 27.22 17.57 18.11
N SER A 367 26.66 17.84 16.93
CA SER A 367 26.72 19.15 16.25
C SER A 367 28.14 19.71 16.02
N GLY A 368 29.14 18.83 15.85
CA GLY A 368 30.51 19.20 15.54
C GLY A 368 31.38 19.66 16.72
N GLN A 369 30.80 19.89 17.90
CA GLN A 369 31.51 20.52 19.03
C GLN A 369 31.85 19.56 20.17
N SER A 370 30.99 18.58 20.44
CA SER A 370 31.14 17.64 21.55
C SER A 370 31.00 16.20 21.08
N LEU A 371 31.77 15.31 21.68
CA LEU A 371 31.71 13.87 21.42
C LEU A 371 31.07 13.14 22.58
N ASP A 372 30.05 12.35 22.26
CA ASP A 372 29.58 11.30 23.15
C ASP A 372 30.32 10.01 22.78
N LEU A 373 30.87 9.32 23.78
CA LEU A 373 31.63 8.09 23.57
C LEU A 373 30.99 6.95 24.33
N TYR A 374 30.95 5.78 23.73
CA TYR A 374 30.58 4.54 24.41
C TYR A 374 31.67 3.49 24.22
N LYS A 375 32.11 2.89 25.32
CA LYS A 375 33.03 1.76 25.28
C LYS A 375 32.31 0.51 25.77
N VAL A 376 32.26 -0.50 24.92
CA VAL A 376 31.59 -1.78 25.21
C VAL A 376 32.09 -2.35 26.54
N GLY A 377 31.17 -2.63 27.46
CA GLY A 377 31.48 -3.17 28.79
C GLY A 377 31.89 -2.16 29.86
N TYR A 378 32.09 -0.88 29.51
CA TYR A 378 32.46 0.18 30.45
C TYR A 378 31.35 1.21 30.65
N GLY A 379 30.69 1.64 29.57
CA GLY A 379 29.61 2.64 29.62
C GLY A 379 29.83 3.79 28.64
N MET A 380 29.15 4.90 28.91
CA MET A 380 29.15 6.11 28.10
C MET A 380 29.83 7.28 28.82
N VAL A 381 30.40 8.22 28.08
CA VAL A 381 30.89 9.49 28.60
C VAL A 381 30.58 10.60 27.59
N HIS A 382 30.18 11.75 28.10
CA HIS A 382 30.11 12.97 27.30
C HIS A 382 31.42 13.75 27.45
N LEU A 383 32.14 13.97 26.36
CA LEU A 383 33.34 14.80 26.37
C LEU A 383 32.96 16.27 26.20
N ASN A 384 33.59 17.12 27.01
CA ASN A 384 33.55 18.56 26.77
C ASN A 384 34.26 18.93 25.45
N ASN A 385 34.08 20.17 24.98
CA ASN A 385 34.59 20.60 23.68
C ASN A 385 36.12 20.47 23.54
N GLU A 386 36.88 20.81 24.59
CA GLU A 386 38.35 20.74 24.55
C GLU A 386 38.84 19.30 24.34
N ARG A 387 38.32 18.37 25.15
CA ARG A 387 38.65 16.94 25.03
C ARG A 387 38.12 16.33 23.73
N SER A 388 36.99 16.83 23.23
CA SER A 388 36.42 16.41 21.95
C SER A 388 37.34 16.77 20.78
N VAL A 389 37.86 18.00 20.75
CA VAL A 389 38.83 18.46 19.73
C VAL A 389 40.14 17.67 19.81
N GLU A 390 40.62 17.40 21.02
CA GLU A 390 41.82 16.56 21.22
C GLU A 390 41.61 15.15 20.63
N LEU A 391 40.50 14.50 20.97
CA LEU A 391 40.21 13.15 20.48
C LEU A 391 39.98 13.12 18.95
N LYS A 392 39.26 14.09 18.37
CA LYS A 392 39.07 14.18 16.91
C LYS A 392 40.41 14.24 16.18
N LYS A 393 41.36 15.03 16.69
CA LYS A 393 42.72 15.11 16.14
C LYS A 393 43.48 13.79 16.25
N LEU A 394 43.43 13.14 17.41
CA LEU A 394 44.09 11.84 17.60
C LEU A 394 43.54 10.79 16.63
N LEU A 395 42.23 10.82 16.36
CA LEU A 395 41.55 9.86 15.50
C LEU A 395 41.51 10.27 14.02
N SER A 396 42.12 11.41 13.65
CA SER A 396 42.10 11.97 12.29
C SER A 396 40.68 12.17 11.73
N ILE A 397 39.72 12.53 12.59
CA ILE A 397 38.36 12.88 12.17
C ILE A 397 38.39 14.31 11.64
N GLU A 398 38.09 14.51 10.35
CA GLU A 398 38.01 15.84 9.76
C GLU A 398 36.84 16.64 10.37
N GLU A 399 37.08 17.90 10.73
CA GLU A 399 35.98 18.78 11.13
C GLU A 399 35.07 19.01 9.93
N SER A 400 33.84 18.50 9.99
CA SER A 400 32.82 18.83 9.01
C SER A 400 32.53 20.32 9.09
N LEU A 401 33.03 21.08 8.12
CA LEU A 401 32.69 22.48 7.87
C LEU A 401 31.17 22.55 7.61
N HIS A 402 30.40 22.96 8.62
CA HIS A 402 29.00 23.32 8.48
C HIS A 402 28.84 24.80 8.11
#